data_AF-A0AAD9RAA4-F1
#
_entry.id   AF-A0AAD9RAA4-F1
#
_cell.length_a   1.000
_cell.length_b   1.000
_cell.length_c   1.000
_cell.angle_alpha   90.00
_cell.angle_beta   90.00
_cell.angle_gamma   90.00
#
_symmetry.space_group_name_H-M   'P 1'
#
loop_
_entity.id
_entity.type
_entity.pdbx_description
1 polymer ?
#
loop_
_entity_poly.entity_id
_entity_poly.type
_entity_poly.pdbx_seq_one_letter_code
_entity_poly.pdbx_strand_id
1 'polypeptide(L)'
;MLVTQTPSSMDNPPNMLSVLEGEAQNDVEDIFPPHVDTTNIVIQPESPTSKKQPLKTFKEVNALLQAGRKREVKLIIRENAWPLNNGIRAQLWPALCNQYAHGKNMLDGFYWDMVNQVFGTTELPEKSIMLPPFVDSTHCLSYNLTRKGRSVADRVVSVLGYACPDITYSPSLYPITALLLHFMPEEECYHCMASLVAAKEKMFITQTKLLYEVTWKTVEQITKKHVKSAAVHLARHCSGSRAERIYMDWIWWILQLLPFQHLVRVLDCFLHEGIKVFYRVAMAIVLLFYKHSSSQNSEWMAEITKNGVDAALSKFCRQIPVTPAKFLRTAFGIRGLSSAYISRVFLRTEMALKSRSVLTGSRSLTRSRSTDNLPTSQSQVNIQMMSHTLTIRELFTLWSWLPMRITMYQPILLYTTEEHGCSLTTFYVRVEQHEPTLLMIKTCNNEVFGAYCSTRWCERNLKDDKGQRQAYFGTGETFLFSLYPERAKYPWVGMDSSHNDSRVHHSAELFMAADSKMITIGGGDGQAIWMDENIRYGKTDRCSTFNNPPLCASGDFEIRVLEVYGFAGA
;
A
#
# COMPACT_ATOMS: atom_id res chain seq x y z
N MET A 1 11.27 45.71 -82.87
CA MET A 1 12.68 45.36 -82.61
C MET A 1 12.68 43.90 -82.20
N LEU A 2 12.93 42.96 -83.13
CA LEU A 2 14.27 42.40 -83.46
C LEU A 2 14.86 41.75 -82.18
N VAL A 3 15.13 40.43 -82.06
CA VAL A 3 15.79 39.50 -83.01
C VAL A 3 15.85 38.08 -82.40
N THR A 4 15.43 37.06 -83.20
CA THR A 4 16.00 35.69 -83.46
C THR A 4 16.33 34.71 -82.30
N GLN A 5 16.39 33.38 -82.43
CA GLN A 5 16.13 32.32 -83.44
C GLN A 5 16.21 30.95 -82.70
N THR A 6 15.53 29.94 -83.25
CA THR A 6 15.53 28.46 -82.96
C THR A 6 16.87 27.75 -83.34
N PRO A 7 17.13 26.40 -83.26
CA PRO A 7 16.22 25.23 -83.12
C PRO A 7 16.70 23.94 -82.36
N SER A 8 15.74 23.01 -82.14
CA SER A 8 15.75 21.51 -82.17
C SER A 8 16.87 20.62 -81.58
N SER A 9 16.50 19.59 -80.80
CA SER A 9 16.69 18.16 -81.14
C SER A 9 15.88 17.22 -80.21
N MET A 10 15.45 16.07 -80.74
CA MET A 10 14.66 15.02 -80.10
C MET A 10 15.47 14.21 -79.07
N ASP A 11 14.81 13.70 -78.03
CA ASP A 11 14.96 12.33 -77.52
C ASP A 11 13.84 11.98 -76.52
N ASN A 12 13.38 10.73 -76.56
CA ASN A 12 12.26 10.15 -75.80
C ASN A 12 12.83 9.03 -74.87
N PRO A 13 12.04 8.39 -73.99
CA PRO A 13 11.57 8.74 -72.63
C PRO A 13 12.34 7.95 -71.51
N PRO A 14 11.92 7.90 -70.22
CA PRO A 14 10.98 6.85 -69.81
C PRO A 14 9.99 7.22 -68.67
N ASN A 15 8.95 6.40 -68.57
CA ASN A 15 8.04 6.21 -67.44
C ASN A 15 8.66 6.49 -66.06
N MET A 16 8.04 7.38 -65.27
CA MET A 16 8.07 7.33 -63.81
C MET A 16 6.65 7.44 -63.25
N LEU A 17 6.06 6.28 -62.95
CA LEU A 17 5.24 6.15 -61.76
C LEU A 17 6.15 6.52 -60.57
N SER A 18 5.93 7.67 -59.93
CA SER A 18 6.59 7.97 -58.65
C SER A 18 5.54 8.35 -57.60
N VAL A 19 5.29 7.39 -56.72
CA VAL A 19 5.26 7.57 -55.27
C VAL A 19 4.33 8.68 -54.76
N LEU A 20 3.05 8.33 -54.57
CA LEU A 20 2.24 8.86 -53.48
C LEU A 20 2.23 7.84 -52.34
N GLU A 21 3.39 7.61 -51.73
CA GLU A 21 3.50 7.05 -50.39
C GLU A 21 3.95 8.18 -49.47
N GLY A 22 3.00 9.02 -49.08
CA GLY A 22 3.16 9.88 -47.91
C GLY A 22 3.06 9.01 -46.66
N GLU A 23 4.11 8.25 -46.35
CA GLU A 23 4.23 7.63 -45.04
C GLU A 23 4.61 8.72 -44.03
N ALA A 24 3.67 8.98 -43.12
CA ALA A 24 3.84 9.85 -41.98
C ALA A 24 5.04 9.40 -41.15
N GLN A 25 6.13 10.14 -41.28
CA GLN A 25 7.23 10.13 -40.32
C GLN A 25 6.71 10.88 -39.07
N ASN A 26 5.87 10.20 -38.29
CA ASN A 26 5.45 10.71 -36.98
C ASN A 26 6.70 10.72 -36.10
N ASP A 27 7.21 11.91 -35.82
CA ASP A 27 8.30 12.11 -34.87
C ASP A 27 7.92 11.46 -33.54
N VAL A 28 8.84 10.64 -33.01
CA VAL A 28 8.64 9.84 -31.79
C VAL A 28 8.25 10.72 -30.59
N GLU A 29 8.60 12.02 -30.64
CA GLU A 29 8.30 13.03 -29.62
C GLU A 29 6.80 13.32 -29.47
N ASP A 30 5.98 13.22 -30.52
CA ASP A 30 4.56 13.60 -30.45
C ASP A 30 3.65 12.57 -29.77
N ILE A 31 4.18 11.38 -29.43
CA ILE A 31 3.37 10.24 -28.97
C ILE A 31 3.47 10.03 -27.45
N PHE A 32 4.57 10.45 -26.84
CA PHE A 32 4.79 10.33 -25.40
C PHE A 32 4.41 11.64 -24.70
N PRO A 33 3.84 11.59 -23.47
CA PRO A 33 3.62 12.80 -22.68
C PRO A 33 4.92 13.58 -22.43
N PRO A 34 4.85 14.91 -22.24
CA PRO A 34 6.04 15.78 -22.12
C PRO A 34 6.90 15.50 -20.88
N HIS A 35 6.40 14.72 -19.93
CA HIS A 35 7.15 14.28 -18.75
C HIS A 35 7.96 13.00 -18.96
N VAL A 36 8.03 12.47 -20.19
CA VAL A 36 8.82 11.30 -20.59
C VAL A 36 10.06 11.73 -21.37
N ASP A 37 11.20 11.12 -21.03
CA ASP A 37 12.45 11.22 -21.77
C ASP A 37 12.51 10.11 -22.83
N THR A 38 12.37 10.49 -24.10
CA THR A 38 12.33 9.54 -25.23
C THR A 38 13.71 9.08 -25.68
N THR A 39 14.81 9.70 -25.20
CA THR A 39 16.18 9.44 -25.68
C THR A 39 16.63 7.99 -25.51
N ASN A 40 16.14 7.32 -24.45
CA ASN A 40 16.48 5.93 -24.13
C ASN A 40 15.44 4.92 -24.64
N ILE A 41 14.39 5.37 -25.33
CA ILE A 41 13.33 4.51 -25.84
C ILE A 41 13.74 3.97 -27.22
N VAL A 42 14.29 2.76 -27.22
CA VAL A 42 14.64 2.06 -28.47
C VAL A 42 13.41 1.40 -29.08
N ILE A 43 12.99 1.88 -30.25
CA ILE A 43 11.94 1.26 -31.07
C ILE A 43 12.62 0.22 -31.96
N GLN A 44 12.39 -1.06 -31.68
CA GLN A 44 12.93 -2.12 -32.54
C GLN A 44 12.15 -2.16 -33.86
N PRO A 45 12.84 -2.08 -35.03
CA PRO A 45 12.19 -2.28 -36.31
C PRO A 45 11.66 -3.72 -36.40
N GLU A 46 10.44 -3.88 -36.91
CA GLU A 46 9.82 -5.19 -37.05
C GLU A 46 10.63 -6.07 -38.04
N SER A 47 10.92 -7.32 -37.65
CA SER A 47 11.58 -8.27 -38.57
C SER A 47 10.70 -8.55 -39.81
N PRO A 48 11.26 -8.54 -41.04
CA PRO A 48 10.48 -8.56 -42.29
C PRO A 48 9.81 -9.89 -42.66
N THR A 49 9.84 -10.93 -41.82
CA THR A 49 9.66 -12.33 -42.26
C THR A 49 8.34 -13.02 -41.89
N SER A 50 7.23 -12.29 -41.68
CA SER A 50 5.92 -12.98 -41.58
C SER A 50 4.76 -12.15 -42.11
N LYS A 51 3.90 -12.79 -42.92
CA LYS A 51 2.63 -12.24 -43.44
C LYS A 51 1.88 -11.53 -42.31
N LYS A 52 1.86 -10.19 -42.34
CA LYS A 52 1.35 -9.35 -41.24
C LYS A 52 -0.17 -9.43 -41.19
N GLN A 53 -0.72 -9.82 -40.04
CA GLN A 53 -2.09 -9.42 -39.70
C GLN A 53 -2.05 -7.92 -39.33
N PRO A 54 -2.99 -7.10 -39.82
CA PRO A 54 -3.04 -5.69 -39.47
C PRO A 54 -3.25 -5.52 -37.96
N LEU A 55 -2.54 -4.57 -37.35
CA LEU A 55 -2.68 -4.24 -35.94
C LEU A 55 -4.11 -3.75 -35.65
N LYS A 56 -4.70 -4.23 -34.56
CA LYS A 56 -6.02 -3.78 -34.12
C LYS A 56 -5.99 -2.34 -33.62
N THR A 57 -7.03 -1.59 -33.98
CA THR A 57 -7.23 -0.19 -33.57
C THR A 57 -7.93 -0.11 -32.21
N PHE A 58 -7.84 1.04 -31.53
CA PHE A 58 -8.58 1.28 -30.29
C PHE A 58 -10.09 1.10 -30.47
N LYS A 59 -10.65 1.60 -31.59
CA LYS A 59 -12.10 1.51 -31.87
C LYS A 59 -12.59 0.05 -31.90
N GLU A 60 -11.84 -0.84 -32.54
CA GLU A 60 -12.17 -2.28 -32.58
C GLU A 60 -12.11 -2.92 -31.19
N VAL A 61 -11.07 -2.60 -30.40
CA VAL A 61 -10.92 -3.16 -29.05
C VAL A 61 -11.99 -2.61 -28.11
N ASN A 62 -12.27 -1.31 -28.15
CA ASN A 62 -13.25 -0.66 -27.31
C ASN A 62 -14.67 -1.16 -27.62
N ALA A 63 -15.03 -1.38 -28.89
CA ALA A 63 -16.31 -1.98 -29.25
C ALA A 63 -16.53 -3.35 -28.58
N LEU A 64 -15.49 -4.19 -28.52
CA LEU A 64 -15.54 -5.48 -27.83
C LEU A 64 -15.59 -5.34 -26.30
N LEU A 65 -14.93 -4.32 -25.74
CA LEU A 65 -15.00 -4.00 -24.31
C LEU A 65 -16.41 -3.59 -23.90
N GLN A 66 -17.03 -2.66 -24.63
CA GLN A 66 -18.41 -2.22 -24.39
C GLN A 66 -19.42 -3.37 -24.56
N ALA A 67 -19.16 -4.27 -25.51
CA ALA A 67 -19.97 -5.48 -25.72
C ALA A 67 -19.72 -6.58 -24.66
N GLY A 68 -18.84 -6.37 -23.67
CA GLY A 68 -18.53 -7.36 -22.64
C GLY A 68 -17.78 -8.60 -23.14
N ARG A 69 -17.22 -8.57 -24.36
CA ARG A 69 -16.49 -9.70 -25.00
C ARG A 69 -15.07 -9.83 -24.46
N LYS A 70 -14.94 -9.95 -23.12
CA LYS A 70 -13.67 -9.96 -22.37
C LYS A 70 -12.66 -10.99 -22.88
N ARG A 71 -13.12 -12.14 -23.40
CA ARG A 71 -12.25 -13.22 -23.92
C ARG A 71 -11.55 -12.82 -25.22
N GLU A 72 -12.22 -12.12 -26.11
CA GLU A 72 -11.66 -11.71 -27.40
C GLU A 72 -10.68 -10.57 -27.24
N VAL A 73 -11.04 -9.58 -26.42
CA VAL A 73 -10.12 -8.50 -26.03
C VAL A 73 -8.83 -9.06 -25.45
N LYS A 74 -8.94 -10.07 -24.57
CA LYS A 74 -7.77 -10.79 -24.04
C LYS A 74 -6.90 -11.41 -25.13
N LEU A 75 -7.49 -12.05 -26.14
CA LEU A 75 -6.72 -12.67 -27.23
C LEU A 75 -6.03 -11.60 -28.08
N ILE A 76 -6.76 -10.52 -28.42
CA ILE A 76 -6.22 -9.38 -29.15
C ILE A 76 -5.02 -8.78 -28.43
N ILE A 77 -5.14 -8.46 -27.14
CA ILE A 77 -4.07 -7.83 -26.35
C ILE A 77 -2.81 -8.71 -26.27
N ARG A 78 -2.98 -10.04 -26.19
CA ARG A 78 -1.86 -10.98 -26.12
C ARG A 78 -1.12 -11.12 -27.45
N GLU A 79 -1.83 -11.05 -28.56
CA GLU A 79 -1.30 -11.33 -29.90
C GLU A 79 -0.85 -10.06 -30.64
N ASN A 80 -1.52 -8.93 -30.44
CA ASN A 80 -1.21 -7.67 -31.10
C ASN A 80 -0.01 -7.01 -30.42
N ALA A 81 1.12 -6.98 -31.14
CA ALA A 81 2.36 -6.40 -30.66
C ALA A 81 2.47 -4.93 -31.08
N TRP A 82 1.64 -4.05 -30.52
CA TRP A 82 1.73 -2.62 -30.81
C TRP A 82 3.11 -2.07 -30.45
N PRO A 83 3.80 -1.39 -31.38
CA PRO A 83 5.07 -0.71 -31.13
C PRO A 83 5.01 0.27 -29.95
N LEU A 84 6.16 0.64 -29.40
CA LEU A 84 6.21 1.58 -28.27
C LEU A 84 5.68 2.96 -28.63
N ASN A 85 6.01 3.45 -29.83
CA ASN A 85 5.51 4.68 -30.41
C ASN A 85 4.11 4.52 -31.03
N ASN A 86 3.32 3.53 -30.62
CA ASN A 86 1.92 3.45 -31.03
C ASN A 86 1.04 4.18 -30.00
N GLY A 87 0.36 5.24 -30.43
CA GLY A 87 -0.51 6.07 -29.59
C GLY A 87 -1.75 5.36 -29.02
N ILE A 88 -1.99 4.08 -29.35
CA ILE A 88 -3.14 3.32 -28.84
C ILE A 88 -3.17 3.27 -27.31
N ARG A 89 -2.02 3.22 -26.62
CA ARG A 89 -1.96 3.01 -25.16
C ARG A 89 -2.54 4.16 -24.36
N ALA A 90 -2.45 5.39 -24.88
CA ALA A 90 -3.07 6.56 -24.27
C ALA A 90 -4.58 6.41 -24.09
N GLN A 91 -5.26 5.67 -25.00
CA GLN A 91 -6.69 5.41 -24.91
C GLN A 91 -7.00 4.01 -24.33
N LEU A 92 -6.19 3.02 -24.69
CA LEU A 92 -6.41 1.63 -24.32
C LEU A 92 -6.22 1.39 -22.82
N TRP A 93 -5.14 1.88 -22.22
CA TRP A 93 -4.85 1.60 -20.81
C TRP A 93 -5.89 2.19 -19.85
N PRO A 94 -6.34 3.44 -20.01
CA PRO A 94 -7.47 3.96 -19.23
C PRO A 94 -8.74 3.12 -19.40
N ALA A 95 -9.09 2.74 -20.64
CA ALA A 95 -10.26 1.90 -20.91
C ALA A 95 -10.15 0.48 -20.29
N LEU A 96 -8.94 -0.07 -20.17
CA LEU A 96 -8.71 -1.33 -19.47
C LEU A 96 -8.87 -1.19 -17.96
N CYS A 97 -8.34 -0.13 -17.37
CA CYS A 97 -8.43 0.10 -15.92
C CYS A 97 -9.86 0.42 -15.48
N ASN A 98 -10.59 1.22 -16.27
CA ASN A 98 -11.94 1.68 -15.93
C ASN A 98 -12.98 0.55 -15.83
N GLN A 99 -12.71 -0.62 -16.42
CA GLN A 99 -13.54 -1.82 -16.24
C GLN A 99 -13.61 -2.31 -14.78
N TYR A 100 -12.67 -1.87 -13.93
CA TYR A 100 -12.56 -2.26 -12.54
C TYR A 100 -12.91 -1.13 -11.57
N ALA A 101 -13.28 0.05 -12.07
CA ALA A 101 -13.73 1.15 -11.22
C ALA A 101 -14.99 0.75 -10.43
N HIS A 102 -15.05 1.10 -9.15
CA HIS A 102 -16.19 0.84 -8.28
C HIS A 102 -16.73 2.18 -7.78
N GLY A 103 -17.96 2.53 -8.21
CA GLY A 103 -18.59 3.82 -7.94
C GLY A 103 -18.90 4.60 -9.22
N LYS A 104 -19.82 5.57 -9.16
CA LYS A 104 -20.01 6.53 -10.26
C LYS A 104 -18.65 7.20 -10.51
N ASN A 105 -18.28 7.34 -11.79
CA ASN A 105 -17.09 8.05 -12.28
C ASN A 105 -16.61 9.07 -11.24
N MET A 106 -15.38 8.90 -10.74
CA MET A 106 -14.70 9.92 -9.95
C MET A 106 -14.95 11.25 -10.67
N LEU A 107 -15.66 12.17 -10.01
CA LEU A 107 -16.11 13.41 -10.63
C LEU A 107 -14.88 14.11 -11.22
N ASP A 108 -15.01 14.71 -12.41
CA ASP A 108 -13.94 15.51 -13.00
C ASP A 108 -13.43 16.51 -11.95
N GLY A 109 -12.11 16.54 -11.75
CA GLY A 109 -11.48 17.41 -10.74
C GLY A 109 -11.30 16.79 -9.35
N PHE A 110 -11.89 15.62 -9.05
CA PHE A 110 -11.72 14.96 -7.73
C PHE A 110 -10.23 14.75 -7.38
N TYR A 111 -9.42 14.34 -8.35
CA TYR A 111 -7.99 14.20 -8.15
C TYR A 111 -7.33 15.52 -7.72
N TRP A 112 -7.69 16.63 -8.37
CA TRP A 112 -7.12 17.94 -8.08
C TRP A 112 -7.59 18.51 -6.74
N ASP A 113 -8.82 18.21 -6.31
CA ASP A 113 -9.29 18.51 -4.95
C ASP A 113 -8.44 17.79 -3.90
N MET A 114 -8.14 16.51 -4.14
CA MET A 114 -7.28 15.72 -3.25
C MET A 114 -5.83 16.23 -3.25
N VAL A 115 -5.31 16.66 -4.41
CA VAL A 115 -4.00 17.33 -4.50
C VAL A 115 -3.98 18.58 -3.62
N ASN A 116 -5.01 19.44 -3.70
CA ASN A 116 -5.12 20.63 -2.86
C ASN A 116 -5.25 20.30 -1.37
N GLN A 117 -5.96 19.23 -1.00
CA GLN A 117 -6.05 18.79 0.40
C GLN A 117 -4.71 18.32 0.96
N VAL A 118 -3.91 17.61 0.16
CA VAL A 118 -2.63 17.05 0.60
C VAL A 118 -1.50 18.08 0.56
N PHE A 119 -1.46 18.94 -0.46
CA PHE A 119 -0.33 19.84 -0.74
C PHE A 119 -0.66 21.33 -0.59
N GLY A 120 -1.94 21.70 -0.48
CA GLY A 120 -2.40 23.09 -0.41
C GLY A 120 -2.38 23.84 -1.74
N THR A 121 -1.87 23.23 -2.82
CA THR A 121 -1.77 23.83 -4.16
C THR A 121 -1.72 22.75 -5.24
N THR A 122 -2.16 23.10 -6.46
CA THR A 122 -2.00 22.26 -7.66
C THR A 122 -0.63 22.43 -8.33
N GLU A 123 0.14 23.43 -7.92
CA GLU A 123 1.51 23.61 -8.41
C GLU A 123 2.39 22.45 -7.95
N LEU A 124 3.24 21.96 -8.85
CA LEU A 124 4.13 20.84 -8.53
C LEU A 124 5.25 21.36 -7.63
N PRO A 125 5.48 20.76 -6.43
CA PRO A 125 6.50 21.25 -5.52
C PRO A 125 7.91 21.24 -6.14
N GLU A 126 8.68 22.31 -5.92
CA GLU A 126 10.09 22.36 -6.34
C GLU A 126 10.98 21.42 -5.51
N LYS A 127 10.59 21.20 -4.24
CA LYS A 127 11.24 20.28 -3.31
C LYS A 127 10.74 18.85 -3.50
N SER A 128 11.59 17.88 -3.22
CA SER A 128 11.21 16.46 -3.27
C SER A 128 10.03 16.18 -2.34
N ILE A 129 9.01 15.49 -2.87
CA ILE A 129 7.87 15.03 -2.09
C ILE A 129 8.34 13.86 -1.23
N MET A 130 7.96 13.86 0.05
CA MET A 130 8.19 12.73 0.95
C MET A 130 7.18 11.63 0.60
N LEU A 131 7.68 10.49 0.15
CA LEU A 131 6.82 9.36 -0.24
C LEU A 131 6.19 8.67 0.98
N PRO A 132 4.96 8.14 0.85
CA PRO A 132 4.33 7.34 1.89
C PRO A 132 5.17 6.10 2.28
N PRO A 133 5.07 5.62 3.54
CA PRO A 133 5.91 4.54 4.06
C PRO A 133 5.61 3.16 3.45
N PHE A 134 4.48 2.99 2.76
CA PHE A 134 4.18 1.75 2.05
C PHE A 134 5.03 1.57 0.77
N VAL A 135 5.70 2.63 0.30
CA VAL A 135 6.59 2.59 -0.86
C VAL A 135 7.96 2.08 -0.43
N ASP A 136 8.56 1.21 -1.26
CA ASP A 136 9.95 0.82 -1.06
C ASP A 136 10.87 1.87 -1.69
N SER A 137 11.56 2.62 -0.83
CA SER A 137 12.50 3.67 -1.23
C SER A 137 13.65 3.18 -2.11
N THR A 138 13.97 1.87 -2.06
CA THR A 138 15.01 1.27 -2.91
C THR A 138 14.50 0.90 -4.31
N HIS A 139 13.19 0.86 -4.51
CA HIS A 139 12.53 0.45 -5.74
C HIS A 139 11.55 1.50 -6.30
N CYS A 140 11.85 2.78 -6.13
CA CYS A 140 11.17 3.88 -6.83
C CYS A 140 11.62 3.95 -8.31
N LEU A 141 11.25 2.94 -9.10
CA LEU A 141 11.67 2.79 -10.49
C LEU A 141 10.97 3.81 -11.40
N SER A 142 11.74 4.77 -11.90
CA SER A 142 11.24 5.86 -12.75
C SER A 142 11.34 5.57 -14.26
N TYR A 143 12.08 4.54 -14.65
CA TYR A 143 12.32 4.18 -16.05
C TYR A 143 12.80 5.38 -16.88
N ASN A 144 12.02 5.81 -17.88
CA ASN A 144 12.33 6.92 -18.76
C ASN A 144 11.56 8.20 -18.38
N LEU A 145 11.12 8.35 -17.12
CA LEU A 145 10.51 9.60 -16.66
C LEU A 145 11.58 10.68 -16.45
N THR A 146 11.27 11.88 -16.93
CA THR A 146 12.04 13.10 -16.64
C THR A 146 12.02 13.42 -15.14
N ARG A 147 12.81 14.41 -14.69
CA ARG A 147 12.73 14.92 -13.31
C ARG A 147 11.30 15.35 -12.96
N LYS A 148 10.62 16.05 -13.88
CA LYS A 148 9.22 16.46 -13.71
C LYS A 148 8.30 15.24 -13.62
N GLY A 149 8.50 14.24 -14.48
CA GLY A 149 7.71 12.99 -14.45
C GLY A 149 7.86 12.21 -13.15
N ARG A 150 9.05 12.22 -12.54
CA ARG A 150 9.25 11.62 -11.20
C ARG A 150 8.47 12.36 -10.12
N SER A 151 8.52 13.68 -10.10
CA SER A 151 7.74 14.48 -9.16
C SER A 151 6.22 14.29 -9.33
N VAL A 152 5.76 14.12 -10.57
CA VAL A 152 4.36 13.74 -10.87
C VAL A 152 4.04 12.35 -10.28
N ALA A 153 4.91 11.36 -10.48
CA ALA A 153 4.73 10.04 -9.87
C ALA A 153 4.67 10.12 -8.34
N ASP A 154 5.56 10.88 -7.71
CA ASP A 154 5.59 11.07 -6.26
C ASP A 154 4.28 11.68 -5.75
N ARG A 155 3.74 12.67 -6.46
CA ARG A 155 2.46 13.31 -6.14
C ARG A 155 1.29 12.33 -6.27
N VAL A 156 1.18 11.61 -7.39
CA VAL A 156 0.14 10.60 -7.60
C VAL A 156 0.15 9.55 -6.50
N VAL A 157 1.32 9.00 -6.16
CA VAL A 157 1.45 7.99 -5.11
C VAL A 157 1.08 8.54 -3.73
N SER A 158 1.45 9.79 -3.44
CA SER A 158 1.12 10.45 -2.17
C SER A 158 -0.39 10.70 -2.03
N VAL A 159 -1.04 11.20 -3.09
CA VAL A 159 -2.49 11.39 -3.11
C VAL A 159 -3.22 10.06 -2.97
N LEU A 160 -2.76 9.01 -3.65
CA LEU A 160 -3.33 7.67 -3.54
C LEU A 160 -3.18 7.11 -2.12
N GLY A 161 -2.03 7.33 -1.48
CA GLY A 161 -1.79 6.94 -0.09
C GLY A 161 -2.71 7.65 0.91
N TYR A 162 -3.01 8.91 0.66
CA TYR A 162 -3.97 9.67 1.46
C TYR A 162 -5.42 9.21 1.22
N ALA A 163 -5.79 8.92 -0.03
CA ALA A 163 -7.13 8.45 -0.39
C ALA A 163 -7.42 7.00 0.03
N CYS A 164 -6.39 6.16 0.12
CA CYS A 164 -6.49 4.72 0.37
C CYS A 164 -5.65 4.33 1.60
N PRO A 165 -6.13 4.59 2.84
CA PRO A 165 -5.35 4.33 4.06
C PRO A 165 -5.07 2.83 4.30
N ASP A 166 -5.83 1.93 3.69
CA ASP A 166 -5.63 0.48 3.78
C ASP A 166 -4.31 0.00 3.14
N ILE A 167 -3.67 0.84 2.32
CA ILE A 167 -2.36 0.56 1.73
C ILE A 167 -1.27 0.75 2.78
N THR A 168 -0.81 -0.37 3.32
CA THR A 168 0.22 -0.42 4.38
C THR A 168 1.59 -0.86 3.88
N TYR A 169 1.64 -1.64 2.78
CA TYR A 169 2.88 -2.06 2.15
C TYR A 169 2.63 -2.43 0.67
N SER A 170 3.20 -1.66 -0.25
CA SER A 170 2.97 -1.82 -1.69
C SER A 170 4.19 -1.41 -2.52
N PRO A 171 5.26 -2.22 -2.55
CA PRO A 171 6.48 -1.88 -3.26
C PRO A 171 6.29 -1.76 -4.78
N SER A 172 5.32 -2.46 -5.38
CA SER A 172 5.07 -2.42 -6.82
C SER A 172 4.24 -1.21 -7.29
N LEU A 173 3.63 -0.47 -6.36
CA LEU A 173 2.72 0.62 -6.68
C LEU A 173 3.43 1.77 -7.40
N TYR A 174 4.60 2.18 -6.92
CA TYR A 174 5.39 3.25 -7.55
C TYR A 174 5.87 2.88 -8.96
N PRO A 175 6.52 1.71 -9.20
CA PRO A 175 6.88 1.30 -10.55
C PRO A 175 5.70 1.22 -11.53
N ILE A 176 4.53 0.73 -11.09
CA ILE A 176 3.34 0.66 -11.96
C ILE A 176 2.82 2.06 -12.29
N THR A 177 2.80 2.98 -11.31
CA THR A 177 2.47 4.40 -11.52
C THR A 177 3.41 5.02 -12.55
N ALA A 178 4.72 4.80 -12.40
CA ALA A 178 5.71 5.31 -13.33
C ALA A 178 5.51 4.75 -14.74
N LEU A 179 5.22 3.45 -14.89
CA LEU A 179 4.94 2.84 -16.20
C LEU A 179 3.68 3.45 -16.86
N LEU A 180 2.60 3.66 -16.11
CA LEU A 180 1.38 4.29 -16.63
C LEU A 180 1.65 5.70 -17.15
N LEU A 181 2.40 6.52 -16.39
CA LEU A 181 2.76 7.88 -16.78
C LEU A 181 3.54 7.98 -18.09
N HIS A 182 4.11 6.89 -18.61
CA HIS A 182 4.73 6.92 -19.93
C HIS A 182 3.71 7.10 -21.07
N PHE A 183 2.42 6.83 -20.84
CA PHE A 183 1.42 6.83 -21.92
C PHE A 183 0.17 7.64 -21.60
N MET A 184 0.11 8.29 -20.44
CA MET A 184 -1.06 9.10 -20.03
C MET A 184 -0.66 10.26 -19.13
N PRO A 185 -1.50 11.30 -19.04
CA PRO A 185 -1.32 12.40 -18.09
C PRO A 185 -1.52 11.96 -16.63
N GLU A 186 -1.16 12.86 -15.72
CA GLU A 186 -1.16 12.66 -14.27
C GLU A 186 -2.51 12.22 -13.70
N GLU A 187 -3.58 12.94 -14.04
CA GLU A 187 -4.93 12.66 -13.51
C GLU A 187 -5.47 11.30 -14.00
N GLU A 188 -5.28 10.98 -15.28
CA GLU A 188 -5.65 9.67 -15.82
C GLU A 188 -4.84 8.54 -15.17
N CYS A 189 -3.56 8.78 -14.86
CA CYS A 189 -2.73 7.83 -14.14
C CYS A 189 -3.28 7.56 -12.73
N TYR A 190 -3.68 8.60 -12.00
CA TYR A 190 -4.32 8.45 -10.69
C TYR A 190 -5.61 7.62 -10.80
N HIS A 191 -6.50 7.92 -11.75
CA HIS A 191 -7.75 7.18 -11.93
C HIS A 191 -7.51 5.70 -12.28
N CYS A 192 -6.51 5.43 -13.12
CA CYS A 192 -6.08 4.06 -13.40
C CYS A 192 -5.60 3.37 -12.12
N MET A 193 -4.69 3.98 -11.37
CA MET A 193 -4.15 3.42 -10.13
C MET A 193 -5.23 3.18 -9.07
N ALA A 194 -6.14 4.13 -8.87
CA ALA A 194 -7.27 4.00 -7.95
C ALA A 194 -8.17 2.81 -8.33
N SER A 195 -8.46 2.64 -9.63
CA SER A 195 -9.24 1.49 -10.13
C SER A 195 -8.53 0.16 -9.89
N LEU A 196 -7.21 0.10 -10.11
CA LEU A 196 -6.41 -1.11 -9.90
C LEU A 196 -6.27 -1.49 -8.42
N VAL A 197 -6.19 -0.50 -7.53
CA VAL A 197 -6.17 -0.68 -6.07
C VAL A 197 -7.54 -1.14 -5.55
N ALA A 198 -8.63 -0.53 -6.02
CA ALA A 198 -9.99 -0.83 -5.55
C ALA A 198 -10.61 -2.10 -6.15
N ALA A 199 -9.94 -2.73 -7.13
CA ALA A 199 -10.47 -3.88 -7.85
C ALA A 199 -10.76 -5.09 -6.94
N LYS A 200 -12.03 -5.52 -6.88
CA LYS A 200 -12.47 -6.67 -6.06
C LYS A 200 -12.41 -8.01 -6.77
N GLU A 201 -12.73 -8.05 -8.07
CA GLU A 201 -12.76 -9.31 -8.83
C GLU A 201 -11.38 -9.87 -9.14
N LYS A 202 -10.39 -8.98 -9.29
CA LYS A 202 -9.02 -9.33 -9.66
C LYS A 202 -8.04 -8.52 -8.84
N MET A 203 -7.03 -9.20 -8.31
CA MET A 203 -5.90 -8.53 -7.69
C MET A 203 -4.96 -8.01 -8.77
N PHE A 204 -4.59 -6.73 -8.66
CA PHE A 204 -3.55 -6.10 -9.47
C PHE A 204 -2.36 -5.71 -8.59
N ILE A 205 -2.63 -4.96 -7.52
CA ILE A 205 -1.64 -4.38 -6.62
C ILE A 205 -1.82 -4.98 -5.22
N THR A 206 -0.75 -5.49 -4.63
CA THR A 206 -0.73 -5.94 -3.23
C THR A 206 -0.63 -4.73 -2.31
N GLN A 207 -1.47 -4.65 -1.28
CA GLN A 207 -1.59 -3.47 -0.40
C GLN A 207 -1.05 -3.70 1.01
N THR A 208 -0.73 -4.94 1.37
CA THR A 208 -0.22 -5.30 2.70
C THR A 208 0.98 -6.23 2.61
N LYS A 209 1.79 -6.27 3.66
CA LYS A 209 2.96 -7.16 3.75
C LYS A 209 2.57 -8.63 3.67
N LEU A 210 1.44 -9.00 4.29
CA LEU A 210 0.90 -10.36 4.20
C LEU A 210 0.56 -10.72 2.75
N LEU A 211 -0.13 -9.85 2.02
CA LEU A 211 -0.45 -10.12 0.62
C LEU A 211 0.83 -10.24 -0.22
N TYR A 212 1.80 -9.35 -0.01
CA TYR A 212 3.12 -9.46 -0.65
C TYR A 212 3.76 -10.83 -0.38
N GLU A 213 3.74 -11.29 0.88
CA GLU A 213 4.29 -12.60 1.26
C GLU A 213 3.55 -13.78 0.62
N VAL A 214 2.23 -13.73 0.59
CA VAL A 214 1.40 -14.75 -0.06
C VAL A 214 1.70 -14.84 -1.56
N THR A 215 1.91 -13.69 -2.23
CA THR A 215 2.13 -13.69 -3.68
C THR A 215 3.45 -14.35 -4.08
N TRP A 216 4.57 -14.05 -3.40
CA TRP A 216 5.85 -14.67 -3.76
C TRP A 216 5.86 -16.17 -3.45
N LYS A 217 5.23 -16.59 -2.34
CA LYS A 217 5.04 -18.02 -2.03
C LYS A 217 4.12 -18.72 -3.01
N THR A 218 3.11 -18.03 -3.52
CA THR A 218 2.24 -18.54 -4.59
C THR A 218 3.06 -18.77 -5.85
N VAL A 219 3.92 -17.81 -6.23
CA VAL A 219 4.82 -17.92 -7.38
C VAL A 219 5.79 -19.09 -7.22
N GLU A 220 6.39 -19.26 -6.05
CA GLU A 220 7.24 -20.40 -5.73
C GLU A 220 6.52 -21.74 -5.97
N GLN A 221 5.31 -21.91 -5.42
CA GLN A 221 4.53 -23.15 -5.52
C GLN A 221 4.09 -23.47 -6.96
N ILE A 222 3.59 -22.47 -7.69
CA ILE A 222 3.17 -22.69 -9.08
C ILE A 222 4.38 -22.96 -9.98
N THR A 223 5.54 -22.34 -9.71
CA THR A 223 6.77 -22.59 -10.46
C THR A 223 7.24 -24.03 -10.24
N LYS A 224 7.29 -24.50 -8.98
CA LYS A 224 7.64 -25.89 -8.63
C LYS A 224 6.71 -26.92 -9.27
N LYS A 225 5.43 -26.58 -9.48
CA LYS A 225 4.44 -27.49 -10.08
C LYS A 225 4.44 -27.46 -11.61
N HIS A 226 4.39 -26.28 -12.22
CA HIS A 226 4.12 -26.14 -13.66
C HIS A 226 5.38 -26.05 -14.52
N VAL A 227 6.52 -25.65 -13.93
CA VAL A 227 7.83 -25.58 -14.61
C VAL A 227 8.89 -26.29 -13.75
N LYS A 228 8.56 -27.51 -13.31
CA LYS A 228 9.33 -28.31 -12.35
C LYS A 228 10.83 -28.40 -12.66
N SER A 229 11.21 -28.72 -13.90
CA SER A 229 12.63 -28.85 -14.28
C SER A 229 13.41 -27.55 -14.08
N ALA A 230 12.78 -26.41 -14.40
CA ALA A 230 13.39 -25.10 -14.23
C ALA A 230 13.48 -24.72 -12.75
N ALA A 231 12.44 -24.99 -11.97
CA ALA A 231 12.45 -24.78 -10.52
C ALA A 231 13.53 -25.60 -9.82
N VAL A 232 13.71 -26.86 -10.23
CA VAL A 232 14.75 -27.75 -9.71
C VAL A 232 16.13 -27.26 -10.12
N HIS A 233 16.33 -26.82 -11.37
CA HIS A 233 17.60 -26.23 -11.81
C HIS A 233 17.96 -24.98 -10.98
N LEU A 234 17.01 -24.07 -10.77
CA LEU A 234 17.21 -22.88 -9.94
C LEU A 234 17.62 -23.26 -8.51
N ALA A 235 16.92 -24.22 -7.90
CA ALA A 235 17.20 -24.68 -6.55
C ALA A 235 18.56 -25.37 -6.40
N ARG A 236 19.02 -26.12 -7.41
CA ARG A 236 20.34 -26.79 -7.41
C ARG A 236 21.50 -25.82 -7.31
N HIS A 237 21.34 -24.61 -7.87
CA HIS A 237 22.37 -23.56 -7.84
C HIS A 237 22.17 -22.55 -6.71
N CYS A 238 21.20 -22.77 -5.83
CA CYS A 238 21.05 -22.03 -4.58
C CYS A 238 21.73 -22.81 -3.43
N SER A 239 22.52 -22.14 -2.59
CA SER A 239 23.07 -22.77 -1.38
C SER A 239 22.03 -22.82 -0.24
N GLY A 240 21.74 -24.02 0.28
CA GLY A 240 20.92 -24.22 1.48
C GLY A 240 19.49 -23.67 1.41
N SER A 241 19.01 -23.03 2.49
CA SER A 241 17.65 -22.47 2.60
C SER A 241 17.36 -21.26 1.69
N ARG A 242 18.28 -20.88 0.79
CA ARG A 242 18.15 -19.76 -0.15
C ARG A 242 17.19 -20.02 -1.31
N ALA A 243 16.87 -21.28 -1.61
CA ALA A 243 16.01 -21.62 -2.75
C ALA A 243 14.59 -21.03 -2.67
N GLU A 244 14.09 -20.73 -1.46
CA GLU A 244 12.83 -20.00 -1.28
C GLU A 244 13.04 -18.48 -1.40
N ARG A 245 14.14 -17.97 -0.85
CA ARG A 245 14.42 -16.52 -0.77
C ARG A 245 14.54 -15.87 -2.14
N ILE A 246 15.04 -16.60 -3.15
CA ILE A 246 15.14 -16.08 -4.52
C ILE A 246 13.79 -15.60 -5.04
N TYR A 247 12.68 -16.25 -4.64
CA TYR A 247 11.33 -15.85 -5.06
C TYR A 247 10.84 -14.60 -4.34
N MET A 248 11.46 -14.14 -3.25
CA MET A 248 11.06 -12.87 -2.61
C MET A 248 11.22 -11.67 -3.56
N ASP A 249 12.14 -11.77 -4.52
CA ASP A 249 12.42 -10.76 -5.53
C ASP A 249 11.70 -11.03 -6.87
N TRP A 250 10.74 -11.96 -6.91
CA TRP A 250 10.08 -12.41 -8.14
C TRP A 250 9.49 -11.27 -8.97
N ILE A 251 8.96 -10.24 -8.29
CA ILE A 251 8.34 -9.09 -8.94
C ILE A 251 9.39 -8.18 -9.57
N TRP A 252 10.61 -8.14 -9.02
CA TRP A 252 11.73 -7.34 -9.53
C TRP A 252 12.38 -7.94 -10.76
N TRP A 253 12.33 -9.27 -10.92
CA TRP A 253 12.65 -9.91 -12.21
C TRP A 253 11.84 -9.33 -13.36
N ILE A 254 10.62 -8.87 -13.06
CA ILE A 254 9.72 -8.23 -14.01
C ILE A 254 9.99 -6.73 -14.01
N LEU A 255 9.58 -6.03 -12.95
CA LEU A 255 9.48 -4.57 -12.90
C LEU A 255 10.84 -3.86 -12.99
N GLN A 256 11.92 -4.44 -12.47
CA GLN A 256 13.24 -3.80 -12.45
C GLN A 256 14.15 -4.29 -13.58
N LEU A 257 14.05 -5.58 -13.92
CA LEU A 257 15.07 -6.24 -14.73
C LEU A 257 14.68 -6.44 -16.19
N LEU A 258 13.40 -6.58 -16.55
CA LEU A 258 13.02 -6.73 -17.96
C LEU A 258 13.25 -5.43 -18.74
N PRO A 259 13.64 -5.51 -20.03
CA PRO A 259 13.69 -4.34 -20.89
C PRO A 259 12.34 -3.64 -21.00
N PHE A 260 12.34 -2.32 -21.18
CA PHE A 260 11.14 -1.50 -21.19
C PHE A 260 10.08 -1.97 -22.21
N GLN A 261 10.49 -2.39 -23.41
CA GLN A 261 9.59 -2.96 -24.42
C GLN A 261 8.86 -4.24 -23.96
N HIS A 262 9.53 -5.08 -23.16
CA HIS A 262 8.92 -6.30 -22.60
C HIS A 262 7.94 -5.92 -21.49
N LEU A 263 8.33 -4.97 -20.63
CA LEU A 263 7.48 -4.44 -19.57
C LEU A 263 6.17 -3.88 -20.11
N VAL A 264 6.22 -3.04 -21.15
CA VAL A 264 5.03 -2.44 -21.76
C VAL A 264 4.08 -3.50 -22.32
N ARG A 265 4.61 -4.52 -23.02
CA ARG A 265 3.80 -5.64 -23.54
C ARG A 265 3.23 -6.53 -22.44
N VAL A 266 3.96 -6.72 -21.35
CA VAL A 266 3.45 -7.39 -20.15
C VAL A 266 2.33 -6.57 -19.50
N LEU A 267 2.49 -5.23 -19.43
CA LEU A 267 1.52 -4.34 -18.82
C LEU A 267 0.22 -4.27 -19.62
N ASP A 268 0.28 -4.26 -20.95
CA ASP A 268 -0.90 -4.38 -21.83
C ASP A 268 -1.80 -5.55 -21.39
N CYS A 269 -1.20 -6.71 -21.12
CA CYS A 269 -1.93 -7.90 -20.66
C CYS A 269 -2.34 -7.80 -19.18
N PHE A 270 -1.46 -7.29 -18.32
CA PHE A 270 -1.70 -7.16 -16.88
C PHE A 270 -2.93 -6.31 -16.60
N LEU A 271 -3.09 -5.16 -17.27
CA LEU A 271 -4.24 -4.26 -17.06
C LEU A 271 -5.59 -4.92 -17.40
N HIS A 272 -5.61 -5.94 -18.27
CA HIS A 272 -6.83 -6.69 -18.58
C HIS A 272 -7.02 -7.97 -17.75
N GLU A 273 -5.95 -8.59 -17.27
CA GLU A 273 -6.00 -9.94 -16.68
C GLU A 273 -5.60 -10.02 -15.20
N GLY A 274 -5.00 -8.97 -14.65
CA GLY A 274 -4.54 -8.88 -13.27
C GLY A 274 -3.18 -9.55 -13.02
N ILE A 275 -2.84 -9.68 -11.74
CA ILE A 275 -1.55 -10.20 -11.22
C ILE A 275 -1.19 -11.60 -11.75
N LYS A 276 -2.17 -12.35 -12.23
CA LYS A 276 -1.96 -13.64 -12.89
C LYS A 276 -1.04 -13.55 -14.11
N VAL A 277 -0.98 -12.41 -14.79
CA VAL A 277 -0.02 -12.18 -15.87
C VAL A 277 1.40 -12.17 -15.31
N PHE A 278 1.66 -11.46 -14.22
CA PHE A 278 2.97 -11.45 -13.58
C PHE A 278 3.39 -12.84 -13.12
N TYR A 279 2.47 -13.66 -12.60
CA TYR A 279 2.77 -15.06 -12.27
C TYR A 279 3.24 -15.87 -13.48
N ARG A 280 2.57 -15.72 -14.63
CA ARG A 280 2.96 -16.39 -15.88
C ARG A 280 4.31 -15.91 -16.38
N VAL A 281 4.56 -14.61 -16.29
CA VAL A 281 5.79 -13.96 -16.71
C VAL A 281 6.96 -14.41 -15.83
N ALA A 282 6.79 -14.46 -14.50
CA ALA A 282 7.81 -14.98 -13.58
C ALA A 282 8.18 -16.44 -13.89
N MET A 283 7.19 -17.31 -14.11
CA MET A 283 7.46 -18.69 -14.52
C MET A 283 8.13 -18.77 -15.91
N ALA A 284 7.76 -17.87 -16.84
CA ALA A 284 8.40 -17.81 -18.16
C ALA A 284 9.86 -17.39 -18.07
N ILE A 285 10.20 -16.44 -17.19
CA ILE A 285 11.58 -16.04 -16.90
C ILE A 285 12.38 -17.24 -16.42
N VAL A 286 11.89 -17.93 -15.37
CA VAL A 286 12.58 -19.12 -14.83
C VAL A 286 12.72 -20.23 -15.87
N LEU A 287 11.68 -20.45 -16.68
CA LEU A 287 11.69 -21.44 -17.76
C LEU A 287 12.69 -21.10 -18.87
N LEU A 288 12.75 -19.84 -19.29
CA LEU A 288 13.68 -19.38 -20.31
C LEU A 288 15.11 -19.37 -19.80
N PHE A 289 15.33 -18.95 -18.56
CA PHE A 289 16.63 -19.02 -17.91
C PHE A 289 17.14 -20.46 -17.92
N TYR A 290 16.34 -21.41 -17.42
CA TYR A 290 16.67 -22.84 -17.48
C TYR A 290 17.01 -23.32 -18.89
N LYS A 291 16.23 -22.97 -19.91
CA LYS A 291 16.50 -23.37 -21.30
C LYS A 291 17.85 -22.87 -21.81
N HIS A 292 18.28 -21.71 -21.35
CA HIS A 292 19.56 -21.13 -21.77
C HIS A 292 20.70 -21.55 -20.85
N SER A 293 20.47 -21.91 -19.59
CA SER A 293 21.52 -22.25 -18.61
C SER A 293 21.70 -23.75 -18.36
N SER A 294 20.82 -24.62 -18.85
CA SER A 294 20.91 -26.06 -18.56
C SER A 294 22.11 -26.76 -19.20
N SER A 295 22.65 -26.19 -20.28
CA SER A 295 23.84 -26.73 -20.96
C SER A 295 25.12 -26.27 -20.24
N GLN A 296 26.06 -27.18 -19.99
CA GLN A 296 27.34 -26.85 -19.34
C GLN A 296 28.19 -25.87 -20.16
N ASN A 297 28.02 -25.87 -21.49
CA ASN A 297 28.74 -24.97 -22.39
C ASN A 297 28.04 -23.61 -22.55
N SER A 298 26.96 -23.36 -21.82
CA SER A 298 26.24 -22.09 -21.91
C SER A 298 26.98 -20.95 -21.23
N GLU A 299 26.94 -19.78 -21.84
CA GLU A 299 27.37 -18.52 -21.21
C GLU A 299 26.66 -18.28 -19.86
N TRP A 300 25.40 -18.69 -19.73
CA TRP A 300 24.60 -18.52 -18.52
C TRP A 300 24.99 -19.52 -17.44
N MET A 301 25.44 -20.72 -17.81
CA MET A 301 25.98 -21.68 -16.84
C MET A 301 27.37 -21.23 -16.33
N ALA A 302 28.19 -20.65 -17.21
CA ALA A 302 29.44 -20.01 -16.82
C ALA A 302 29.19 -18.83 -15.86
N GLU A 303 28.19 -17.99 -16.15
CA GLU A 303 27.78 -16.87 -15.28
C GLU A 303 27.27 -17.34 -13.91
N ILE A 304 26.45 -18.41 -13.86
CA ILE A 304 26.01 -19.02 -12.59
C ILE A 304 27.22 -19.48 -11.76
N THR A 305 28.19 -20.15 -12.39
CA THR A 305 29.37 -20.67 -11.71
C THR A 305 30.26 -19.54 -11.20
N LYS A 306 30.39 -18.45 -11.96
CA LYS A 306 31.27 -17.33 -11.64
C LYS A 306 30.69 -16.37 -10.60
N ASN A 307 29.43 -15.98 -10.78
CA ASN A 307 28.81 -14.86 -10.03
C ASN A 307 27.60 -15.30 -9.19
N GLY A 308 27.22 -16.58 -9.25
CA GLY A 308 26.05 -17.10 -8.56
C GLY A 308 24.74 -16.93 -9.35
N VAL A 309 23.75 -17.71 -8.96
CA VAL A 309 22.46 -17.80 -9.69
C VAL A 309 21.66 -16.50 -9.64
N ASP A 310 21.72 -15.75 -8.53
CA ASP A 310 21.00 -14.48 -8.36
C ASP A 310 21.48 -13.41 -9.37
N ALA A 311 22.81 -13.26 -9.48
CA ALA A 311 23.43 -12.34 -10.42
C ALA A 311 23.21 -12.77 -11.88
N ALA A 312 23.35 -14.07 -12.16
CA ALA A 312 23.12 -14.63 -13.49
C ALA A 312 21.67 -14.43 -13.95
N LEU A 313 20.69 -14.69 -13.07
CA LEU A 313 19.26 -14.48 -13.37
C LEU A 313 18.96 -13.00 -13.60
N SER A 314 19.54 -12.12 -12.78
CA SER A 314 19.37 -10.67 -12.93
C SER A 314 19.91 -10.16 -14.27
N LYS A 315 21.11 -10.61 -14.65
CA LYS A 315 21.73 -10.30 -15.95
C LYS A 315 20.91 -10.88 -17.11
N PHE A 316 20.42 -12.12 -16.97
CA PHE A 316 19.57 -12.76 -17.96
C PHE A 316 18.28 -11.99 -18.23
N CYS A 317 17.62 -11.50 -17.17
CA CYS A 317 16.39 -10.72 -17.32
C CYS A 317 16.65 -9.41 -18.10
N ARG A 318 17.76 -8.72 -17.80
CA ARG A 318 18.18 -7.48 -18.50
C ARG A 318 18.54 -7.72 -19.97
N GLN A 319 19.10 -8.88 -20.27
CA GLN A 319 19.55 -9.26 -21.61
C GLN A 319 18.68 -10.38 -22.21
N ILE A 320 17.38 -10.36 -21.92
CA ILE A 320 16.50 -11.48 -22.25
C ILE A 320 16.56 -11.81 -23.76
N PRO A 321 16.96 -13.04 -24.15
CA PRO A 321 17.35 -13.35 -25.53
C PRO A 321 16.15 -13.63 -26.46
N VAL A 322 14.96 -13.14 -26.11
CA VAL A 322 13.73 -13.36 -26.87
C VAL A 322 12.95 -12.06 -27.03
N THR A 323 12.29 -11.91 -28.17
CA THR A 323 11.41 -10.75 -28.42
C THR A 323 10.20 -10.73 -27.47
N PRO A 324 9.58 -9.56 -27.22
CA PRO A 324 8.39 -9.47 -26.36
C PRO A 324 7.27 -10.44 -26.78
N ALA A 325 7.04 -10.59 -28.08
CA ALA A 325 6.03 -11.51 -28.62
C ALA A 325 6.37 -12.99 -28.33
N LYS A 326 7.65 -13.39 -28.43
CA LYS A 326 8.07 -14.77 -28.09
C LYS A 326 8.04 -15.01 -26.59
N PHE A 327 8.36 -13.99 -25.80
CA PHE A 327 8.30 -14.00 -24.35
C PHE A 327 6.86 -14.22 -23.86
N LEU A 328 5.89 -13.42 -24.32
CA LEU A 328 4.48 -13.59 -23.98
C LEU A 328 3.91 -14.92 -24.46
N ARG A 329 4.27 -15.39 -25.65
CA ARG A 329 3.90 -16.75 -26.13
C ARG A 329 4.39 -17.83 -25.17
N THR A 330 5.59 -17.67 -24.59
CA THR A 330 6.12 -18.61 -23.59
C THR A 330 5.30 -18.53 -22.30
N ALA A 331 5.00 -17.33 -21.79
CA ALA A 331 4.21 -17.13 -20.57
C ALA A 331 2.77 -17.65 -20.67
N PHE A 332 2.09 -17.38 -21.77
CA PHE A 332 0.71 -17.83 -22.00
C PHE A 332 0.61 -19.28 -22.48
N GLY A 333 1.72 -19.86 -22.97
CA GLY A 333 1.84 -21.27 -23.31
C GLY A 333 1.86 -22.21 -22.09
N ILE A 334 2.13 -21.70 -20.88
CA ILE A 334 2.11 -22.51 -19.66
C ILE A 334 0.66 -22.93 -19.35
N ARG A 335 0.41 -24.25 -19.42
CA ARG A 335 -0.91 -24.88 -19.24
C ARG A 335 -1.25 -25.11 -17.76
N GLY A 336 -2.53 -25.32 -17.46
CA GLY A 336 -3.00 -25.71 -16.13
C GLY A 336 -3.11 -24.58 -15.10
N LEU A 337 -2.94 -23.33 -15.49
CA LEU A 337 -3.04 -22.16 -14.61
C LEU A 337 -4.43 -21.50 -14.72
N SER A 338 -5.47 -22.20 -14.27
CA SER A 338 -6.81 -21.61 -14.15
C SER A 338 -6.86 -20.60 -13.00
N SER A 339 -7.76 -19.60 -13.07
CA SER A 339 -7.89 -18.61 -12.00
C SER A 339 -8.37 -19.25 -10.70
N ALA A 340 -9.26 -20.25 -10.78
CA ALA A 340 -9.68 -21.05 -9.63
C ALA A 340 -8.53 -21.85 -9.00
N TYR A 341 -7.62 -22.41 -9.80
CA TYR A 341 -6.43 -23.08 -9.26
C TYR A 341 -5.53 -22.11 -8.50
N ILE A 342 -5.21 -20.96 -9.09
CA ILE A 342 -4.36 -19.94 -8.46
C ILE A 342 -5.01 -19.42 -7.18
N SER A 343 -6.31 -19.15 -7.19
CA SER A 343 -7.04 -18.68 -6.00
C SER A 343 -6.98 -19.69 -4.87
N ARG A 344 -7.08 -21.00 -5.16
CA ARG A 344 -6.92 -22.05 -4.14
C ARG A 344 -5.50 -22.10 -3.57
N VAL A 345 -4.47 -21.96 -4.40
CA VAL A 345 -3.07 -21.92 -3.95
C VAL A 345 -2.83 -20.69 -3.08
N PHE A 346 -3.35 -19.54 -3.50
CA PHE A 346 -3.27 -18.28 -2.79
C PHE A 346 -3.91 -18.38 -1.41
N LEU A 347 -5.20 -18.77 -1.34
CA LEU A 347 -5.94 -18.88 -0.08
C LEU A 347 -5.30 -19.89 0.87
N ARG A 348 -4.83 -21.03 0.37
CA ARG A 348 -4.13 -22.03 1.20
C ARG A 348 -2.83 -21.46 1.78
N THR A 349 -2.09 -20.69 0.99
CA THR A 349 -0.84 -20.06 1.42
C THR A 349 -1.11 -18.96 2.45
N GLU A 350 -2.12 -18.14 2.21
CA GLU A 350 -2.56 -17.10 3.15
C GLU A 350 -2.98 -17.70 4.50
N MET A 351 -3.83 -18.73 4.49
CA MET A 351 -4.25 -19.43 5.71
C MET A 351 -3.04 -19.99 6.47
N ALA A 352 -2.07 -20.59 5.76
CA ALA A 352 -0.88 -21.15 6.39
C ALA A 352 0.06 -20.07 6.99
N LEU A 353 0.15 -18.89 6.38
CA LEU A 353 0.92 -17.77 6.92
C LEU A 353 0.21 -17.15 8.14
N LYS A 354 -1.11 -16.94 8.04
CA LYS A 354 -1.93 -16.46 9.17
C LYS A 354 -1.84 -17.41 10.36
N SER A 355 -1.91 -18.73 10.13
CA SER A 355 -1.82 -19.72 11.21
C SER A 355 -0.43 -19.81 11.84
N ARG A 356 0.65 -19.56 11.09
CA ARG A 356 2.02 -19.54 11.65
C ARG A 356 2.22 -18.39 12.63
N SER A 357 1.65 -17.21 12.34
CA SER A 357 1.65 -16.08 13.27
C SER A 357 0.99 -16.41 14.62
N VAL A 358 0.07 -17.37 14.64
CA VAL A 358 -0.64 -17.82 15.86
C VAL A 358 0.15 -18.91 16.61
N LEU A 359 0.95 -19.72 15.91
CA LEU A 359 1.68 -20.87 16.48
C LEU A 359 3.10 -20.53 16.97
N THR A 360 3.76 -19.53 16.38
CA THR A 360 5.09 -19.10 16.81
C THR A 360 4.99 -17.99 17.86
N GLY A 361 4.44 -18.32 19.03
CA GLY A 361 4.74 -17.59 20.24
C GLY A 361 6.22 -17.77 20.58
N SER A 362 6.96 -16.67 20.65
CA SER A 362 8.30 -16.57 21.27
C SER A 362 9.37 -17.55 20.76
N ARG A 363 10.15 -17.15 19.75
CA ARG A 363 11.64 -17.27 19.74
C ARG A 363 12.24 -16.77 18.43
N SER A 364 13.19 -15.85 18.58
CA SER A 364 14.12 -15.31 17.57
C SER A 364 13.55 -14.25 16.61
N LEU A 365 13.64 -12.99 17.03
CA LEU A 365 13.78 -11.88 16.09
C LEU A 365 15.23 -11.41 16.12
N THR A 366 15.97 -11.84 15.11
CA THR A 366 17.27 -11.28 14.76
C THR A 366 17.08 -9.80 14.42
N ARG A 367 17.75 -8.99 15.24
CA ARG A 367 17.85 -7.53 15.20
C ARG A 367 18.36 -7.04 13.84
N SER A 368 17.60 -6.17 13.17
CA SER A 368 18.18 -5.23 12.21
C SER A 368 18.52 -3.95 12.96
N ARG A 369 19.78 -3.52 12.89
CA ARG A 369 20.28 -2.28 13.52
C ARG A 369 20.04 -1.14 12.55
N SER A 370 19.09 -0.26 12.84
CA SER A 370 19.13 1.18 12.57
C SER A 370 17.78 1.83 12.90
N THR A 371 17.87 3.05 13.43
CA THR A 371 16.81 3.97 13.89
C THR A 371 16.43 3.83 15.37
N ASP A 372 17.31 4.39 16.21
CA ASP A 372 16.92 4.88 17.53
C ASP A 372 15.94 6.06 17.36
N ASN A 373 14.91 6.09 18.21
CA ASN A 373 13.94 7.17 18.45
C ASN A 373 12.76 7.39 17.49
N LEU A 374 12.25 6.37 16.79
CA LEU A 374 10.90 6.39 16.20
C LEU A 374 10.17 5.07 16.51
N PRO A 375 8.83 5.06 16.66
CA PRO A 375 8.09 3.81 16.79
C PRO A 375 8.28 2.98 15.51
N THR A 376 8.53 1.69 15.67
CA THR A 376 8.69 0.72 14.57
C THR A 376 7.49 0.75 13.61
N SER A 377 7.67 0.29 12.36
CA SER A 377 6.60 0.21 11.35
C SER A 377 5.36 -0.60 11.79
N GLN A 378 5.48 -1.47 12.80
CA GLN A 378 4.33 -2.17 13.41
C GLN A 378 3.53 -1.29 14.37
N SER A 379 4.18 -0.39 15.11
CA SER A 379 3.47 0.53 16.00
C SER A 379 2.74 1.61 15.20
N GLN A 380 3.25 2.04 14.03
CA GLN A 380 2.54 2.93 13.11
C GLN A 380 1.26 2.32 12.49
N VAL A 381 1.26 1.02 12.19
CA VAL A 381 0.07 0.29 11.68
C VAL A 381 -0.96 0.05 12.79
N ASN A 382 -0.50 -0.23 14.01
CA ASN A 382 -1.35 -0.37 15.19
C ASN A 382 -2.02 0.95 15.58
N ILE A 383 -1.36 2.07 15.30
CA ILE A 383 -1.88 3.43 15.44
C ILE A 383 -3.06 3.63 14.47
N GLN A 384 -2.92 3.43 13.17
CA GLN A 384 -3.96 3.84 12.19
C GLN A 384 -5.35 3.17 12.33
N MET A 385 -5.49 2.08 13.10
CA MET A 385 -6.77 1.38 13.37
C MET A 385 -7.45 1.78 14.68
N MET A 386 -6.95 2.81 15.35
CA MET A 386 -7.30 3.12 16.74
C MET A 386 -8.57 3.90 16.96
N SER A 387 -9.26 4.43 15.95
CA SER A 387 -10.53 5.15 16.13
C SER A 387 -11.07 5.70 14.81
N HIS A 388 -12.39 5.65 14.59
CA HIS A 388 -13.06 6.48 13.55
C HIS A 388 -13.24 7.94 14.00
N THR A 389 -12.92 8.23 15.26
CA THR A 389 -13.16 9.50 15.94
C THR A 389 -11.95 10.45 15.90
N LEU A 390 -10.73 9.91 15.83
CA LEU A 390 -9.47 10.69 15.85
C LEU A 390 -8.83 10.87 14.48
N THR A 391 -8.19 12.01 14.28
CA THR A 391 -7.24 12.23 13.20
C THR A 391 -5.89 11.54 13.48
N ILE A 392 -5.13 11.23 12.42
CA ILE A 392 -3.79 10.64 12.53
C ILE A 392 -2.86 11.48 13.44
N ARG A 393 -2.98 12.81 13.40
CA ARG A 393 -2.15 13.73 14.21
C ARG A 393 -2.49 13.68 15.69
N GLU A 394 -3.77 13.58 16.04
CA GLU A 394 -4.23 13.43 17.43
C GLU A 394 -3.76 12.09 17.99
N LEU A 395 -3.84 11.06 17.17
CA LEU A 395 -3.45 9.74 17.55
C LEU A 395 -1.94 9.60 17.76
N PHE A 396 -1.09 10.19 16.91
CA PHE A 396 0.36 10.25 17.16
C PHE A 396 0.70 10.99 18.45
N THR A 397 -0.04 12.06 18.74
CA THR A 397 0.13 12.82 19.98
C THR A 397 -0.19 11.92 21.18
N LEU A 398 -1.32 11.22 21.15
CA LEU A 398 -1.73 10.30 22.20
C LEU A 398 -0.74 9.14 22.37
N TRP A 399 -0.23 8.56 21.28
CA TRP A 399 0.76 7.48 21.32
C TRP A 399 2.08 7.89 21.96
N SER A 400 2.49 9.15 21.75
CA SER A 400 3.69 9.70 22.39
C SER A 400 3.56 9.86 23.91
N TRP A 401 2.33 9.83 24.43
CA TRP A 401 2.05 9.97 25.86
C TRP A 401 1.94 8.66 26.62
N LEU A 402 1.72 7.54 25.91
CA LEU A 402 1.64 6.21 26.52
C LEU A 402 3.01 5.77 27.08
N PRO A 403 3.04 4.93 28.13
CA PRO A 403 4.28 4.33 28.58
C PRO A 403 4.94 3.54 27.45
N MET A 404 6.28 3.64 27.32
CA MET A 404 7.03 3.03 26.21
C MET A 404 6.81 1.52 26.04
N ARG A 405 6.55 0.79 27.13
CA ARG A 405 6.24 -0.64 27.06
C ARG A 405 4.88 -0.91 26.41
N ILE A 406 3.94 0.02 26.54
CA ILE A 406 2.57 -0.10 26.04
C ILE A 406 2.48 0.18 24.56
N THR A 407 3.30 1.10 24.04
CA THR A 407 3.36 1.41 22.60
C THR A 407 3.83 0.23 21.73
N MET A 408 4.36 -0.83 22.36
CA MET A 408 4.78 -2.08 21.72
C MET A 408 3.62 -3.08 21.52
N TYR A 409 2.52 -2.92 22.25
CA TYR A 409 1.36 -3.80 22.16
C TYR A 409 0.34 -3.30 21.14
N GLN A 410 -0.42 -4.23 20.58
CA GLN A 410 -1.48 -3.89 19.63
C GLN A 410 -2.73 -3.44 20.38
N PRO A 411 -3.27 -2.24 20.13
CA PRO A 411 -4.53 -1.81 20.70
C PRO A 411 -5.69 -2.64 20.09
N ILE A 412 -6.64 -3.00 20.93
CA ILE A 412 -7.88 -3.68 20.55
C ILE A 412 -9.04 -2.85 21.07
N LEU A 413 -10.00 -2.51 20.20
CA LEU A 413 -11.25 -1.90 20.61
C LEU A 413 -12.04 -2.92 21.44
N LEU A 414 -12.16 -2.66 22.74
CA LEU A 414 -12.90 -3.50 23.67
C LEU A 414 -14.37 -3.10 23.71
N TYR A 415 -14.62 -1.79 23.72
CA TYR A 415 -15.96 -1.23 23.88
C TYR A 415 -16.07 0.10 23.12
N THR A 416 -17.20 0.29 22.47
CA THR A 416 -17.62 1.57 21.87
C THR A 416 -19.13 1.73 22.03
N THR A 417 -19.60 2.93 22.36
CA THR A 417 -21.04 3.23 22.45
C THR A 417 -21.76 3.10 21.11
N GLU A 418 -21.06 3.25 19.98
CA GLU A 418 -21.66 3.11 18.64
C GLU A 418 -22.06 1.67 18.31
N GLU A 419 -21.30 0.68 18.79
CA GLU A 419 -21.58 -0.75 18.53
C GLU A 419 -22.25 -1.45 19.69
N HIS A 420 -21.91 -1.07 20.93
CA HIS A 420 -22.26 -1.83 22.13
C HIS A 420 -23.35 -1.17 22.99
N GLY A 421 -23.85 -0.01 22.56
CA GLY A 421 -24.84 0.78 23.31
C GLY A 421 -24.27 1.42 24.58
N CYS A 422 -25.07 2.20 25.30
CA CYS A 422 -24.60 3.04 26.41
C CYS A 422 -25.02 2.45 27.77
N SER A 423 -24.30 1.43 28.25
CA SER A 423 -24.57 0.79 29.55
C SER A 423 -23.28 0.38 30.25
N LEU A 424 -23.13 0.79 31.52
CA LEU A 424 -21.99 0.35 32.35
C LEU A 424 -21.93 -1.17 32.52
N THR A 425 -23.07 -1.87 32.49
CA THR A 425 -23.10 -3.33 32.55
C THR A 425 -22.36 -3.94 31.34
N THR A 426 -22.68 -3.48 30.14
CA THR A 426 -22.02 -3.92 28.91
C THR A 426 -20.54 -3.52 28.89
N PHE A 427 -20.22 -2.32 29.38
CA PHE A 427 -18.84 -1.87 29.55
C PHE A 427 -18.04 -2.85 30.41
N TYR A 428 -18.52 -3.20 31.61
CA TYR A 428 -17.77 -4.08 32.51
C TYR A 428 -17.58 -5.48 31.93
N VAL A 429 -18.61 -6.07 31.32
CA VAL A 429 -18.53 -7.40 30.69
C VAL A 429 -17.39 -7.47 29.66
N ARG A 430 -17.10 -6.37 28.97
CA ARG A 430 -16.09 -6.34 27.89
C ARG A 430 -14.72 -5.86 28.36
N VAL A 431 -14.67 -4.96 29.34
CA VAL A 431 -13.44 -4.22 29.69
C VAL A 431 -12.79 -4.75 30.97
N GLU A 432 -13.54 -5.37 31.89
CA GLU A 432 -13.05 -5.53 33.28
C GLU A 432 -11.85 -6.45 33.49
N GLN A 433 -11.53 -7.30 32.53
CA GLN A 433 -10.38 -8.21 32.58
C GLN A 433 -9.13 -7.66 31.87
N HIS A 434 -9.22 -6.48 31.26
CA HIS A 434 -8.14 -5.88 30.50
C HIS A 434 -7.36 -4.85 31.32
N GLU A 435 -6.04 -4.85 31.14
CA GLU A 435 -5.10 -3.92 31.77
C GLU A 435 -3.85 -3.78 30.90
N PRO A 436 -3.32 -2.57 30.72
CA PRO A 436 -3.98 -1.29 30.99
C PRO A 436 -5.10 -1.03 29.97
N THR A 437 -5.90 0.01 30.20
CA THR A 437 -6.92 0.45 29.23
C THR A 437 -6.75 1.93 28.87
N LEU A 438 -7.08 2.27 27.63
CA LEU A 438 -7.11 3.64 27.12
C LEU A 438 -8.56 4.01 26.83
N LEU A 439 -9.10 4.93 27.63
CA LEU A 439 -10.48 5.40 27.56
C LEU A 439 -10.52 6.75 26.86
N MET A 440 -11.36 6.90 25.85
CA MET A 440 -11.48 8.11 25.05
C MET A 440 -12.94 8.53 24.89
N ILE A 441 -13.19 9.81 25.12
CA ILE A 441 -14.51 10.43 25.06
C ILE A 441 -14.50 11.49 23.95
N LYS A 442 -15.48 11.40 23.05
CA LYS A 442 -15.89 12.50 22.17
C LYS A 442 -17.23 13.03 22.64
N THR A 443 -17.30 14.32 22.94
CA THR A 443 -18.55 14.97 23.35
C THR A 443 -19.41 15.34 22.15
N CYS A 444 -20.70 15.63 22.38
CA CYS A 444 -21.58 16.20 21.35
C CYS A 444 -21.11 17.57 20.84
N ASN A 445 -20.28 18.29 21.62
CA ASN A 445 -19.66 19.55 21.24
C ASN A 445 -18.29 19.37 20.55
N ASN A 446 -17.94 18.14 20.18
CA ASN A 446 -16.68 17.76 19.53
C ASN A 446 -15.40 17.93 20.37
N GLU A 447 -15.52 18.07 21.69
CA GLU A 447 -14.38 17.97 22.60
C GLU A 447 -13.88 16.52 22.65
N VAL A 448 -12.56 16.37 22.76
CA VAL A 448 -11.91 15.05 22.74
C VAL A 448 -10.91 14.97 23.87
N PHE A 449 -11.19 14.14 24.86
CA PHE A 449 -10.35 13.93 26.03
C PHE A 449 -10.55 12.51 26.57
N GLY A 450 -9.74 12.12 27.54
CA GLY A 450 -9.83 10.78 28.10
C GLY A 450 -8.76 10.48 29.13
N ALA A 451 -8.56 9.20 29.38
CA ALA A 451 -7.61 8.71 30.36
C ALA A 451 -6.91 7.44 29.90
N TYR A 452 -5.64 7.32 30.29
CA TYR A 452 -4.97 6.03 30.36
C TYR A 452 -5.15 5.49 31.78
N CYS A 453 -5.77 4.32 31.89
CA CYS A 453 -6.13 3.66 33.14
C CYS A 453 -5.16 2.49 33.40
N SER A 454 -4.45 2.55 34.51
CA SER A 454 -3.31 1.68 34.76
C SER A 454 -3.66 0.26 35.20
N THR A 455 -4.82 0.03 35.82
CA THR A 455 -5.21 -1.29 36.36
C THR A 455 -6.57 -1.77 35.85
N ARG A 456 -6.93 -3.03 36.15
CA ARG A 456 -8.16 -3.69 35.69
C ARG A 456 -9.40 -3.10 36.36
N TRP A 457 -10.49 -2.98 35.62
CA TRP A 457 -11.76 -2.51 36.19
C TRP A 457 -12.42 -3.52 37.13
N CYS A 458 -11.99 -4.79 37.13
CA CYS A 458 -12.46 -5.76 38.13
C CYS A 458 -11.98 -5.44 39.55
N GLU A 459 -10.94 -4.61 39.70
CA GLU A 459 -10.42 -4.17 41.00
C GLU A 459 -11.42 -3.35 41.81
N ARG A 460 -12.42 -2.73 41.15
CA ARG A 460 -13.56 -2.07 41.82
C ARG A 460 -14.29 -2.96 42.82
N ASN A 461 -14.16 -4.28 42.68
CA ASN A 461 -14.79 -5.27 43.55
C ASN A 461 -13.87 -5.81 44.65
N LEU A 462 -12.60 -5.39 44.69
CA LEU A 462 -11.67 -5.78 45.75
C LEU A 462 -12.16 -5.24 47.09
N LYS A 463 -12.01 -6.09 48.10
CA LYS A 463 -12.38 -5.79 49.48
C LYS A 463 -11.11 -5.71 50.31
N ASP A 464 -11.08 -4.76 51.23
CA ASP A 464 -10.03 -4.68 52.23
C ASP A 464 -10.15 -5.82 53.27
N ASP A 465 -9.19 -5.89 54.20
CA ASP A 465 -9.16 -6.89 55.28
C ASP A 465 -10.41 -6.83 56.19
N LYS A 466 -11.19 -5.76 56.11
CA LYS A 466 -12.44 -5.55 56.86
C LYS A 466 -13.68 -5.89 56.02
N GLY A 467 -13.50 -6.39 54.79
CA GLY A 467 -14.58 -6.76 53.88
C GLY A 467 -15.27 -5.58 53.20
N GLN A 468 -14.76 -4.36 53.35
CA GLN A 468 -15.29 -3.15 52.71
C GLN A 468 -14.68 -2.99 51.32
N ARG A 469 -15.47 -2.54 50.34
CA ARG A 469 -14.95 -2.29 48.99
C ARG A 469 -13.97 -1.13 49.03
N GLN A 470 -12.84 -1.30 48.36
CA GLN A 470 -11.88 -0.23 48.18
C GLN A 470 -12.51 0.90 47.34
N ALA A 471 -12.49 2.13 47.86
CA ALA A 471 -13.16 3.26 47.22
C ALA A 471 -12.45 3.71 45.94
N TYR A 472 -11.11 3.66 45.92
CA TYR A 472 -10.28 4.05 44.78
C TYR A 472 -9.21 2.99 44.50
N PHE A 473 -8.98 2.70 43.22
CA PHE A 473 -7.98 1.76 42.70
C PHE A 473 -7.16 2.42 41.59
N GLY A 474 -6.18 1.70 41.03
CA GLY A 474 -5.23 2.24 40.07
C GLY A 474 -3.87 2.59 40.68
N THR A 475 -2.94 3.03 39.83
CA THR A 475 -1.56 3.41 40.19
C THR A 475 -1.21 4.77 39.61
N GLY A 476 -0.06 5.31 40.05
CA GLY A 476 0.50 6.57 39.55
C GLY A 476 0.86 6.60 38.06
N GLU A 477 0.71 5.49 37.34
CA GLU A 477 0.83 5.48 35.88
C GLU A 477 -0.44 5.92 35.15
N THR A 478 -1.57 6.00 35.85
CA THR A 478 -2.80 6.59 35.32
C THR A 478 -2.53 8.06 34.97
N PHE A 479 -3.04 8.53 33.84
CA PHE A 479 -2.96 9.93 33.45
C PHE A 479 -4.17 10.34 32.63
N LEU A 480 -4.49 11.63 32.64
CA LEU A 480 -5.52 12.21 31.79
C LEU A 480 -4.90 12.87 30.57
N PHE A 481 -5.70 13.01 29.51
CA PHE A 481 -5.30 13.76 28.35
C PHE A 481 -6.47 14.54 27.75
N SER A 482 -6.15 15.63 27.07
CA SER A 482 -7.04 16.38 26.19
C SER A 482 -6.39 16.48 24.81
N LEU A 483 -7.17 16.30 23.75
CA LEU A 483 -6.76 16.40 22.35
C LEU A 483 -7.41 17.61 21.64
N TYR A 484 -8.64 17.97 22.04
CA TYR A 484 -9.37 19.14 21.58
C TYR A 484 -10.28 19.67 22.70
N PRO A 485 -10.33 20.99 22.98
CA PRO A 485 -9.78 22.09 22.16
C PRO A 485 -8.27 22.31 22.31
N GLU A 486 -7.70 22.00 23.48
CA GLU A 486 -6.27 22.14 23.75
C GLU A 486 -5.62 20.77 23.99
N ARG A 487 -4.42 20.58 23.44
CA ARG A 487 -3.66 19.33 23.59
C ARG A 487 -2.84 19.36 24.87
N ALA A 488 -3.17 18.50 25.81
CA ALA A 488 -2.47 18.43 27.09
C ALA A 488 -2.44 17.00 27.63
N LYS A 489 -1.34 16.67 28.33
CA LYS A 489 -1.20 15.46 29.16
C LYS A 489 -1.13 15.91 30.61
N TYR A 490 -1.93 15.29 31.47
CA TYR A 490 -1.96 15.52 32.91
C TYR A 490 -1.50 14.25 33.64
N PRO A 491 -0.19 14.07 33.87
CA PRO A 491 0.32 12.95 34.65
C PRO A 491 -0.05 13.08 36.13
N TRP A 492 0.08 12.00 36.88
CA TRP A 492 -0.05 12.05 38.33
C TRP A 492 0.97 13.03 38.95
N VAL A 493 0.51 13.89 39.85
CA VAL A 493 1.34 14.92 40.50
C VAL A 493 2.52 14.34 41.30
N GLY A 494 2.48 13.06 41.66
CA GLY A 494 3.57 12.37 42.36
C GLY A 494 4.72 11.89 41.48
N MET A 495 4.65 12.00 40.15
CA MET A 495 5.73 11.56 39.25
C MET A 495 7.02 12.40 39.37
N ASP A 496 6.91 13.70 39.61
CA ASP A 496 8.06 14.64 39.56
C ASP A 496 8.80 14.81 40.90
N SER A 497 8.50 13.97 41.90
CA SER A 497 9.03 14.02 43.29
C SER A 497 10.55 13.78 43.44
N SER A 498 11.33 13.84 42.37
CA SER A 498 12.78 13.66 42.40
C SER A 498 13.54 14.84 43.04
N HIS A 499 12.87 15.97 43.26
CA HIS A 499 13.42 17.12 43.98
C HIS A 499 12.44 17.60 45.07
N ASN A 500 12.86 17.41 46.33
CA ASN A 500 12.25 17.81 47.60
C ASN A 500 11.22 16.88 48.27
N ASP A 501 11.41 16.79 49.58
CA ASP A 501 10.81 15.96 50.64
C ASP A 501 9.30 16.22 50.92
N SER A 502 8.52 16.58 49.90
CA SER A 502 7.06 16.73 50.04
C SER A 502 6.37 15.40 49.80
N ARG A 503 5.99 14.69 50.88
CA ARG A 503 5.04 13.57 50.79
C ARG A 503 3.81 14.03 50.02
N VAL A 504 3.51 13.34 48.91
CA VAL A 504 2.28 13.56 48.14
C VAL A 504 1.10 13.41 49.09
N HIS A 505 0.21 14.40 49.13
CA HIS A 505 -0.95 14.35 50.02
C HIS A 505 -1.86 13.20 49.60
N HIS A 506 -2.45 12.46 50.55
CA HIS A 506 -3.27 11.28 50.23
C HIS A 506 -4.47 11.59 49.31
N SER A 507 -4.96 12.85 49.31
CA SER A 507 -5.99 13.31 48.37
C SER A 507 -5.55 13.34 46.89
N ALA A 508 -4.25 13.13 46.62
CA ALA A 508 -3.68 13.04 45.29
C ALA A 508 -3.39 11.59 44.84
N GLU A 509 -3.82 10.58 45.59
CA GLU A 509 -3.70 9.15 45.25
C GLU A 509 -5.05 8.52 44.86
N LEU A 510 -5.98 9.34 44.36
CA LEU A 510 -7.36 8.96 44.05
C LEU A 510 -7.52 8.74 42.53
N PHE A 511 -6.93 7.67 41.99
CA PHE A 511 -6.79 7.48 40.54
C PHE A 511 -8.08 7.08 39.82
N MET A 512 -8.71 5.98 40.22
CA MET A 512 -9.90 5.44 39.58
C MET A 512 -10.92 4.99 40.64
N ALA A 513 -12.20 5.24 40.42
CA ALA A 513 -13.29 4.72 41.26
C ALA A 513 -14.47 4.35 40.36
N ALA A 514 -15.16 3.25 40.65
CA ALA A 514 -16.22 2.77 39.79
C ALA A 514 -17.19 1.85 40.55
N ASP A 515 -18.47 1.90 40.23
CA ASP A 515 -19.47 0.96 40.71
C ASP A 515 -20.52 0.66 39.63
N SER A 516 -21.67 0.09 39.99
CA SER A 516 -22.72 -0.22 39.01
C SER A 516 -23.42 1.02 38.44
N LYS A 517 -23.18 2.20 39.00
CA LYS A 517 -23.88 3.45 38.69
C LYS A 517 -22.97 4.57 38.19
N MET A 518 -21.66 4.49 38.41
CA MET A 518 -20.73 5.51 37.97
C MET A 518 -19.33 4.99 37.66
N ILE A 519 -18.61 5.77 36.85
CA ILE A 519 -17.16 5.70 36.67
C ILE A 519 -16.58 7.08 37.01
N THR A 520 -15.47 7.09 37.76
CA THR A 520 -14.66 8.27 38.09
C THR A 520 -13.20 7.99 37.78
N ILE A 521 -12.52 8.94 37.13
CA ILE A 521 -11.07 8.92 36.92
C ILE A 521 -10.50 10.26 37.37
N GLY A 522 -9.62 10.24 38.37
CA GLY A 522 -9.04 11.40 39.03
C GLY A 522 -9.95 12.02 40.08
N GLY A 523 -9.58 11.90 41.35
CA GLY A 523 -10.28 12.47 42.50
C GLY A 523 -9.44 13.48 43.29
N GLY A 524 -10.04 13.96 44.38
CA GLY A 524 -9.49 14.96 45.30
C GLY A 524 -9.91 16.37 44.92
N ASP A 525 -10.70 17.02 45.78
CA ASP A 525 -11.28 18.35 45.55
C ASP A 525 -12.06 18.52 44.23
N GLY A 526 -12.58 17.42 43.68
CA GLY A 526 -13.32 17.34 42.42
C GLY A 526 -13.16 15.98 41.75
N GLN A 527 -13.80 15.80 40.60
CA GLN A 527 -13.72 14.59 39.77
C GLN A 527 -13.30 14.98 38.36
N ALA A 528 -12.13 14.52 37.91
CA ALA A 528 -11.61 14.96 36.62
C ALA A 528 -12.39 14.41 35.43
N ILE A 529 -12.81 13.14 35.50
CA ILE A 529 -13.81 12.56 34.61
C ILE A 529 -14.79 11.78 35.48
N TRP A 530 -16.07 12.15 35.43
CA TRP A 530 -17.18 11.39 36.00
C TRP A 530 -18.16 11.06 34.89
N MET A 531 -18.72 9.84 34.89
CA MET A 531 -19.74 9.38 33.95
C MET A 531 -20.86 8.63 34.67
N ASP A 532 -22.09 8.79 34.17
CA ASP A 532 -23.29 8.15 34.70
C ASP A 532 -23.46 6.68 34.26
N GLU A 533 -24.46 6.01 34.83
CA GLU A 533 -24.73 4.58 34.59
C GLU A 533 -25.08 4.26 33.13
N ASN A 534 -25.58 5.26 32.42
CA ASN A 534 -26.01 5.18 31.03
C ASN A 534 -24.93 5.61 30.04
N ILE A 535 -23.71 5.95 30.49
CA ILE A 535 -22.60 6.39 29.62
C ILE A 535 -23.09 7.45 28.62
N ARG A 536 -23.90 8.38 29.11
CA ARG A 536 -24.53 9.42 28.29
C ARG A 536 -24.13 10.80 28.79
N TYR A 537 -24.09 10.98 30.10
CA TYR A 537 -23.75 12.24 30.72
C TYR A 537 -22.49 12.09 31.55
N GLY A 538 -21.65 13.12 31.49
CA GLY A 538 -20.46 13.20 32.29
C GLY A 538 -20.16 14.60 32.79
N LYS A 539 -19.24 14.67 33.73
CA LYS A 539 -18.76 15.88 34.36
C LYS A 539 -17.23 15.87 34.46
N THR A 540 -16.60 17.03 34.36
CA THR A 540 -15.17 17.24 34.52
C THR A 540 -14.90 18.47 35.38
N ASP A 541 -14.15 18.25 36.45
CA ASP A 541 -13.68 19.28 37.38
C ASP A 541 -12.15 19.24 37.46
N ARG A 542 -11.57 20.24 38.14
CA ARG A 542 -10.20 20.13 38.63
C ARG A 542 -10.10 19.03 39.68
N CYS A 543 -9.04 18.23 39.66
CA CYS A 543 -8.75 17.28 40.73
C CYS A 543 -7.31 17.39 41.26
N SER A 544 -7.11 17.03 42.52
CA SER A 544 -5.81 17.07 43.21
C SER A 544 -4.87 15.95 42.76
N THR A 545 -5.39 14.84 42.21
CA THR A 545 -4.58 13.71 41.70
C THR A 545 -3.76 14.07 40.45
N PHE A 546 -4.33 14.82 39.51
CA PHE A 546 -3.67 15.17 38.24
C PHE A 546 -3.41 16.67 38.06
N ASN A 547 -3.95 17.50 38.97
CA ASN A 547 -3.94 18.96 38.86
C ASN A 547 -4.40 19.47 37.49
N ASN A 548 -5.35 18.77 36.87
CA ASN A 548 -5.95 19.15 35.59
C ASN A 548 -6.94 20.31 35.79
N PRO A 549 -7.15 21.17 34.79
CA PRO A 549 -8.37 21.98 34.70
C PRO A 549 -9.56 21.10 34.26
N PRO A 550 -10.82 21.60 34.34
CA PRO A 550 -11.94 20.99 33.64
C PRO A 550 -11.59 20.73 32.16
N LEU A 551 -11.87 19.52 31.68
CA LEU A 551 -11.48 19.07 30.33
C LEU A 551 -12.41 19.57 29.23
N CYS A 552 -13.54 20.16 29.60
CA CYS A 552 -14.46 20.87 28.71
C CYS A 552 -14.88 22.20 29.34
N ALA A 553 -15.25 23.18 28.52
CA ALA A 553 -15.51 24.54 28.99
C ALA A 553 -16.77 24.63 29.88
N SER A 554 -17.76 23.77 29.64
CA SER A 554 -19.02 23.74 30.40
C SER A 554 -18.93 23.01 31.74
N GLY A 555 -17.89 22.22 31.97
CA GLY A 555 -17.78 21.31 33.12
C GLY A 555 -18.70 20.08 33.01
N ASP A 556 -19.91 20.22 32.49
CA ASP A 556 -20.82 19.11 32.16
C ASP A 556 -20.77 18.80 30.65
N PHE A 557 -20.89 17.53 30.25
CA PHE A 557 -20.87 17.11 28.85
C PHE A 557 -21.80 15.94 28.55
N GLU A 558 -22.30 15.89 27.31
CA GLU A 558 -22.98 14.72 26.75
C GLU A 558 -22.00 13.94 25.86
N ILE A 559 -21.95 12.63 26.07
CA ILE A 559 -21.07 11.72 25.34
C ILE A 559 -21.70 11.40 23.99
N ARG A 560 -20.99 11.76 22.91
CA ARG A 560 -21.35 11.34 21.55
C ARG A 560 -20.82 9.95 21.27
N VAL A 561 -19.53 9.72 21.57
CA VAL A 561 -18.87 8.43 21.44
C VAL A 561 -17.93 8.23 22.62
N LEU A 562 -18.03 7.07 23.29
CA LEU A 562 -16.99 6.56 24.18
C LEU A 562 -16.34 5.36 23.50
N GLU A 563 -15.01 5.37 23.39
CA GLU A 563 -14.21 4.23 22.91
C GLU A 563 -13.22 3.80 24.00
N VAL A 564 -13.03 2.49 24.15
CA VAL A 564 -12.13 1.91 25.15
C VAL A 564 -11.26 0.87 24.48
N TYR A 565 -9.96 1.06 24.62
CA TYR A 565 -8.95 0.20 24.02
C TYR A 565 -8.18 -0.56 25.09
N GLY A 566 -7.99 -1.86 24.87
CA GLY A 566 -7.04 -2.69 25.61
C GLY A 566 -5.79 -2.94 24.78
N PHE A 567 -4.73 -3.44 25.40
CA PHE A 567 -3.47 -3.72 24.73
C PHE A 567 -3.20 -5.23 24.71
N ALA A 568 -3.18 -5.83 23.53
CA ALA A 568 -3.08 -7.28 23.34
C ALA A 568 -1.73 -7.81 23.81
N GLY A 569 -1.73 -8.70 24.81
CA GLY A 569 -0.53 -9.31 25.37
C GLY A 569 0.22 -8.44 26.39
N ALA A 570 -0.40 -7.34 26.84
CA ALA A 570 0.13 -6.46 27.87
C ALA A 570 0.17 -7.10 29.27
#